data_AF-A0A7U9S493-F1
#
_entry.id   AF-A0A7U9S493-F1
#
_cell.length_a   1.000
_cell.length_b   1.000
_cell.length_c   1.000
_cell.angle_alpha   90.00
_cell.angle_beta   90.00
_cell.angle_gamma   90.00
#
_symmetry.space_group_name_H-M   'P 1'
#
loop_
_entity.id
_entity.type
_entity.pdbx_description
1 polymer ?
#
loop_
_entity_poly.entity_id
_entity_poly.type
_entity_poly.pdbx_seq_one_letter_code
_entity_poly.pdbx_strand_id
1 'polypeptide(L)'
;MAETRYKNTQELVTMETLKGQRQKTAVAIAYNPGEAAPKIIATGKGHLAEKIIEKAKEENIPFYRDDKLAKTLSKLEIGDMIPPELYEVVAEILVFVDDMERMREKIK
;
A
#
# COMPACT_ATOMS: atom_id res chain seq x y z
N MET A 1 31.35 41.83 -22.26
CA MET A 1 31.74 41.51 -20.87
C MET A 1 30.42 41.32 -20.12
N ALA A 2 29.85 40.10 -20.02
CA ALA A 2 30.21 39.03 -19.07
C ALA A 2 30.38 39.63 -17.65
N GLU A 3 29.58 39.28 -16.64
CA GLU A 3 29.41 37.92 -16.13
C GLU A 3 27.99 37.58 -15.64
N THR A 4 27.54 36.40 -16.04
CA THR A 4 26.55 35.57 -15.38
C THR A 4 27.05 35.14 -14.01
N ARG A 5 26.28 35.31 -12.92
CA ARG A 5 26.45 34.51 -11.69
C ARG A 5 25.12 34.17 -10.99
N TYR A 6 24.67 32.95 -11.29
CA TYR A 6 24.01 31.98 -10.42
C TYR A 6 22.79 32.44 -9.59
N LYS A 7 21.61 32.40 -10.23
CA LYS A 7 20.40 32.08 -9.48
C LYS A 7 20.59 30.68 -8.88
N ASN A 8 20.54 30.62 -7.57
CA ASN A 8 20.86 29.45 -6.76
C ASN A 8 20.03 28.23 -7.22
N THR A 9 20.69 27.24 -7.84
CA THR A 9 20.05 26.01 -8.31
C THR A 9 19.39 25.23 -7.16
N GLN A 10 19.80 25.46 -5.90
CA GLN A 10 19.16 24.84 -4.74
C GLN A 10 17.71 25.28 -4.53
N GLU A 11 17.32 26.53 -4.78
CA GLU A 11 15.92 26.94 -4.58
C GLU A 11 14.98 26.32 -5.62
N LEU A 12 15.42 26.25 -6.88
CA LEU A 12 14.67 25.61 -7.97
C LEU A 12 14.53 24.09 -7.75
N VAL A 13 15.61 23.42 -7.32
CA VAL A 13 15.58 21.99 -6.99
C VAL A 13 14.68 21.72 -5.78
N THR A 14 14.61 22.64 -4.81
CA THR A 14 13.75 22.46 -3.62
C THR A 14 12.27 22.64 -3.94
N MET A 15 11.90 23.61 -4.80
CA MET A 15 10.50 23.85 -5.14
C MET A 15 9.92 22.83 -6.13
N GLU A 16 10.71 22.29 -7.06
CA GLU A 16 10.23 21.24 -7.97
C GLU A 16 10.10 19.87 -7.29
N THR A 17 10.88 19.59 -6.24
CA THR A 17 10.77 18.35 -5.45
C THR A 17 9.49 18.32 -4.59
N LEU A 18 8.86 19.48 -4.34
CA LEU A 18 7.61 19.61 -3.59
C LEU A 18 6.35 19.42 -4.45
N LYS A 19 6.47 19.01 -5.73
CA LYS A 19 5.35 18.50 -6.54
C LYS A 19 4.89 17.14 -6.02
N GLY A 20 4.14 17.16 -4.93
CA GLY A 20 3.06 16.21 -4.64
C GLY A 20 3.41 14.74 -4.71
N GLN A 21 4.48 14.29 -4.02
CA GLN A 21 4.58 12.88 -3.67
C GLN A 21 3.38 12.55 -2.76
N ARG A 22 2.29 12.04 -3.35
CA ARG A 22 1.16 11.50 -2.59
C ARG A 22 1.74 10.44 -1.67
N GLN A 23 1.69 10.71 -0.37
CA GLN A 23 2.18 9.78 0.64
C GLN A 23 1.46 8.44 0.43
N LYS A 24 2.25 7.37 0.20
CA LYS A 24 1.71 6.02 0.06
C LYS A 24 1.01 5.64 1.36
N THR A 25 -0.05 4.87 1.23
CA THR A 25 -0.72 4.22 2.35
C THR A 25 -0.72 2.73 2.05
N ALA A 26 -0.33 1.92 3.03
CA ALA A 26 -0.34 0.47 2.92
C ALA A 26 -1.04 -0.11 4.14
N VAL A 27 -1.85 -1.13 3.90
CA VAL A 27 -2.55 -1.90 4.93
C VAL A 27 -2.37 -3.37 4.58
N ALA A 28 -1.95 -4.17 5.54
CA ALA A 28 -1.87 -5.61 5.43
C ALA A 28 -2.99 -6.25 6.25
N ILE A 29 -3.65 -7.23 5.65
CA ILE A 29 -4.74 -7.97 6.26
C ILE A 29 -4.38 -9.46 6.34
N ALA A 30 -4.92 -10.15 7.34
CA ALA A 30 -4.81 -11.59 7.47
C ALA A 30 -6.18 -12.20 7.75
N TYR A 31 -6.41 -13.40 7.23
CA TYR A 31 -7.63 -14.16 7.49
C TYR A 31 -7.25 -15.57 7.95
N ASN A 32 -7.65 -15.91 9.17
CA ASN A 32 -7.47 -17.28 9.68
C ASN A 32 -8.77 -18.07 9.52
N PRO A 33 -8.72 -19.35 9.12
CA PRO A 33 -9.91 -20.20 9.07
C PRO A 33 -10.66 -20.20 10.41
N GLY A 34 -11.98 -19.96 10.33
CA GLY A 34 -12.86 -19.90 11.50
C GLY A 34 -13.04 -18.50 12.11
N GLU A 35 -12.29 -17.49 11.64
CA GLU A 35 -12.59 -16.10 11.98
C GLU A 35 -13.77 -15.57 11.16
N ALA A 36 -14.53 -14.64 11.73
CA ALA A 36 -15.70 -14.05 11.07
C ALA A 36 -15.32 -13.07 9.93
N ALA A 37 -14.11 -12.51 9.99
CA ALA A 37 -13.60 -11.54 9.02
C ALA A 37 -12.08 -11.45 9.06
N PRO A 38 -11.42 -11.00 7.97
CA PRO A 38 -10.01 -10.67 7.99
C PRO A 38 -9.71 -9.52 8.96
N LYS A 39 -8.51 -9.52 9.53
CA LYS A 39 -8.03 -8.52 10.50
C LYS A 39 -6.90 -7.68 9.94
N ILE A 40 -6.79 -6.45 10.42
CA ILE A 40 -5.63 -5.60 10.16
C ILE A 40 -4.43 -6.13 10.95
N ILE A 41 -3.33 -6.44 10.26
CA ILE A 41 -2.07 -6.88 10.89
C ILE A 41 -0.95 -5.85 10.77
N ALA A 42 -1.05 -4.93 9.80
CA ALA A 42 -0.17 -3.77 9.70
C ALA A 42 -0.86 -2.62 8.96
N THR A 43 -0.53 -1.39 9.32
CA THR A 43 -0.99 -0.18 8.61
C THR A 43 0.09 0.89 8.69
N GLY A 44 0.24 1.68 7.63
CA GLY A 44 1.28 2.70 7.57
C GLY A 44 1.09 3.73 6.47
N LYS A 45 1.76 4.87 6.64
CA LYS A 45 1.80 5.98 5.68
C LYS A 45 3.24 6.38 5.37
N GLY A 46 3.46 6.96 4.19
CA GLY A 46 4.78 7.43 3.76
C GLY A 46 5.82 6.32 3.85
N HIS A 47 6.92 6.59 4.56
CA HIS A 47 8.02 5.64 4.72
C HIS A 47 7.62 4.31 5.37
N LEU A 48 6.66 4.31 6.31
CA LEU A 48 6.19 3.06 6.92
C LEU A 48 5.40 2.22 5.92
N ALA A 49 4.61 2.85 5.05
CA ALA A 49 3.91 2.15 3.98
C ALA A 49 4.88 1.48 3.02
N GLU A 50 5.99 2.15 2.71
CA GLU A 50 7.06 1.60 1.86
C GLU A 50 7.69 0.36 2.48
N LYS A 51 8.01 0.41 3.78
CA LYS A 51 8.54 -0.75 4.52
C LYS A 51 7.56 -1.93 4.53
N ILE A 52 6.26 -1.69 4.70
CA ILE A 52 5.24 -2.75 4.64
C ILE A 52 5.24 -3.40 3.26
N ILE A 53 5.28 -2.60 2.19
CA ILE A 53 5.30 -3.09 0.80
C ILE A 53 6.59 -3.86 0.49
N GLU A 54 7.74 -3.34 0.93
CA GLU A 54 9.03 -4.01 0.77
C GLU A 54 9.03 -5.37 1.45
N LYS A 55 8.56 -5.43 2.70
CA LYS A 55 8.46 -6.69 3.44
C LYS A 55 7.51 -7.68 2.77
N ALA A 56 6.36 -7.21 2.29
CA ALA A 56 5.43 -8.07 1.55
C ALA A 56 6.08 -8.68 0.30
N LYS A 57 6.90 -7.91 -0.44
CA LYS A 57 7.62 -8.42 -1.62
C LYS A 57 8.66 -9.47 -1.26
N GLU A 58 9.44 -9.26 -0.18
CA GLU A 58 10.42 -10.24 0.31
C GLU A 58 9.76 -11.59 0.63
N GLU A 59 8.60 -11.54 1.28
CA GLU A 59 7.84 -12.73 1.68
C GLU A 59 6.91 -13.25 0.56
N ASN A 60 6.97 -12.69 -0.66
CA ASN A 60 6.09 -13.02 -1.78
C ASN A 60 4.59 -12.87 -1.47
N ILE A 61 4.24 -11.98 -0.54
CA ILE A 61 2.85 -11.66 -0.22
C ILE A 61 2.26 -10.81 -1.37
N PRO A 62 1.12 -11.22 -1.93
CA PRO A 62 0.45 -10.50 -3.01
C PRO A 62 -0.05 -9.12 -2.55
N PHE A 63 -0.11 -8.18 -3.50
CA PHE A 63 -0.57 -6.82 -3.24
C PHE A 63 -1.64 -6.39 -4.25
N TYR A 64 -2.65 -5.70 -3.75
CA TYR A 64 -3.69 -5.07 -4.55
C TYR A 64 -3.61 -3.54 -4.37
N ARG A 65 -3.59 -2.80 -5.48
CA ARG A 65 -3.44 -1.35 -5.44
C ARG A 65 -4.78 -0.65 -5.62
N ASP A 66 -5.32 -0.13 -4.53
CA ASP A 66 -6.45 0.80 -4.52
C ASP A 66 -6.22 1.89 -3.48
N ASP A 67 -6.01 3.12 -3.96
CA ASP A 67 -5.72 4.28 -3.12
C ASP A 67 -6.89 4.65 -2.19
N LYS A 68 -8.13 4.40 -2.59
CA LYS A 68 -9.34 4.72 -1.81
C LYS A 68 -9.53 3.67 -0.73
N LEU A 69 -9.46 2.39 -1.08
CA LEU A 69 -9.60 1.29 -0.13
C LEU A 69 -8.47 1.32 0.91
N ALA A 70 -7.22 1.52 0.49
CA ALA A 70 -6.09 1.64 1.41
C ALA A 70 -6.30 2.78 2.42
N LYS A 71 -6.81 3.95 1.96
CA LYS A 71 -7.15 5.06 2.86
C LYS A 71 -8.28 4.72 3.82
N THR A 72 -9.32 4.04 3.34
CA THR A 72 -10.45 3.61 4.18
C THR A 72 -9.98 2.62 5.25
N LEU A 73 -9.29 1.55 4.86
CA LEU A 73 -8.77 0.53 5.78
C LEU A 73 -7.71 1.09 6.74
N SER A 74 -6.93 2.11 6.33
CA SER A 74 -5.92 2.71 7.21
C SER A 74 -6.48 3.45 8.42
N LYS A 75 -7.80 3.61 8.49
CA LYS A 75 -8.50 4.19 9.65
C LYS A 75 -8.76 3.16 10.76
N LEU A 76 -8.65 1.87 10.46
CA LEU A 76 -8.79 0.78 11.41
C LEU A 76 -7.47 0.56 12.15
N GLU A 77 -7.55 0.08 13.38
CA GLU A 77 -6.39 -0.25 14.21
C GLU A 77 -5.88 -1.66 13.94
N ILE A 78 -4.62 -1.91 14.30
CA ILE A 78 -4.05 -3.26 14.23
C ILE A 78 -4.83 -4.16 15.21
N GLY A 79 -5.29 -5.30 14.72
CA GLY A 79 -6.14 -6.24 15.44
C GLY A 79 -7.64 -6.10 15.13
N ASP A 80 -8.06 -4.97 14.57
CA ASP A 80 -9.46 -4.77 14.17
C ASP A 80 -9.83 -5.74 13.05
N MET A 81 -11.02 -6.31 13.16
CA MET A 81 -11.68 -6.96 12.05
C MET A 81 -12.16 -5.91 11.05
N ILE A 82 -12.08 -6.25 9.77
CA ILE A 82 -12.70 -5.44 8.71
C ILE A 82 -14.20 -5.34 9.02
N PRO A 83 -14.84 -4.17 8.81
CA PRO A 83 -16.26 -4.03 9.07
C PRO A 83 -17.11 -4.60 7.92
N PRO A 84 -18.37 -5.02 8.18
CA PRO A 84 -19.20 -5.73 7.20
C PRO A 84 -19.40 -5.02 5.86
N GLU A 85 -19.45 -3.69 5.85
CA GLU A 85 -19.58 -2.87 4.64
C GLU A 85 -18.38 -2.99 3.68
N LEU A 86 -17.26 -3.54 4.13
CA LEU A 86 -16.08 -3.79 3.31
C LEU A 86 -15.86 -5.28 2.99
N TYR A 87 -16.75 -6.18 3.43
CA TYR A 87 -16.58 -7.62 3.21
C TYR A 87 -16.57 -7.99 1.73
N GLU A 88 -17.51 -7.46 0.95
CA GLU A 88 -17.66 -7.81 -0.46
C GLU A 88 -16.39 -7.46 -1.25
N VAL A 89 -15.91 -6.22 -1.13
CA VAL A 89 -14.70 -5.77 -1.84
C VAL A 89 -13.44 -6.52 -1.38
N VAL A 90 -13.33 -6.85 -0.09
CA VAL A 90 -12.18 -7.59 0.42
C VAL A 90 -12.21 -9.06 -0.03
N ALA A 91 -13.39 -9.69 -0.03
CA ALA A 91 -13.57 -11.05 -0.52
C ALA A 91 -13.23 -11.15 -2.01
N GLU A 92 -13.66 -10.19 -2.83
CA GLU A 92 -13.31 -10.12 -4.25
C GLU A 92 -11.79 -10.05 -4.45
N ILE A 93 -11.10 -9.21 -3.68
CA ILE A 93 -9.64 -9.11 -3.73
C ILE A 93 -8.96 -10.43 -3.34
N LEU A 94 -9.44 -11.10 -2.29
CA LEU A 94 -8.88 -12.38 -1.84
C LEU A 94 -9.03 -13.47 -2.92
N VAL A 95 -10.21 -13.56 -3.55
CA VAL A 95 -10.44 -14.51 -4.66
C VAL A 95 -9.53 -14.18 -5.83
N PHE A 96 -9.47 -12.91 -6.23
CA PHE A 96 -8.61 -12.47 -7.33
C PHE A 96 -7.13 -12.81 -7.10
N VAL A 97 -6.65 -12.59 -5.88
CA VAL A 97 -5.27 -12.87 -5.48
C VAL A 97 -4.98 -14.38 -5.45
N ASP A 98 -5.89 -15.20 -4.91
CA ASP A 98 -5.78 -16.66 -4.89
C ASP A 98 -5.72 -17.23 -6.32
N ASP A 99 -6.58 -16.73 -7.22
CA ASP A 99 -6.59 -17.13 -8.63
C ASP A 99 -5.27 -16.79 -9.34
N MET A 100 -4.72 -15.60 -9.07
CA MET A 100 -3.41 -15.20 -9.60
C MET A 100 -2.28 -16.09 -9.09
N GLU A 101 -2.30 -16.45 -7.81
CA GLU A 101 -1.31 -17.34 -7.21
C GLU A 101 -1.38 -18.74 -7.83
N ARG A 102 -2.58 -19.33 -7.94
CA ARG A 102 -2.81 -20.61 -8.62
C ARG A 102 -2.37 -20.60 -10.08
N MET A 103 -2.55 -19.49 -10.78
CA MET A 103 -2.11 -19.35 -12.17
C MET A 103 -0.58 -19.29 -12.26
N ARG A 104 0.08 -18.60 -11.34
CA ARG A 104 1.55 -18.52 -11.26
C ARG A 104 2.18 -19.88 -10.99
N GLU A 105 1.54 -20.72 -10.17
CA GLU A 105 2.00 -22.09 -9.91
C GLU A 105 1.98 -22.99 -11.15
N LYS A 106 0.98 -22.82 -12.04
CA LYS A 106 0.84 -23.64 -13.26
C LYS A 106 1.86 -23.29 -14.36
N ILE A 107 2.52 -22.14 -14.26
CA ILE A 107 3.47 -21.63 -15.26
C ILE A 107 4.93 -21.93 -14.87
N LYS A 108 5.17 -22.34 -13.62
CA LYS A 108 6.47 -22.84 -13.15
C LYS A 108 6.64 -24.32 -13.47
#